data_AF-A0A3D4PYF9-F1
#
_entry.id   AF-A0A3D4PYF9-F1
#
_cell.length_a   1.000
_cell.length_b   1.000
_cell.length_c   1.000
_cell.angle_alpha   90.00
_cell.angle_beta   90.00
_cell.angle_gamma   90.00
#
_symmetry.space_group_name_H-M   'P 1'
#
loop_
_entity.id
_entity.type
_entity.pdbx_description
1 polymer ?
#
loop_
_entity_poly.entity_id
_entity_poly.type
_entity_poly.pdbx_seq_one_letter_code
_entity_poly.pdbx_strand_id
1 'polypeptide(L)'
;MTNKLLNDDDIVYAKIHPSIGIARVGNSKKEDGFYIGPQVPNPYPQPAGFYRDSTGALKREVAEFRIYGYDAQGKVVRELLMDDVTGIEWTVELANHKAAWYNFELALDIPEAATATPSTRRNANIKTERQRLSITPCAKTIAKPATQGPNYHFTGGKFFDIEVPLGELRTDKDGRLHVFGGLGKSASIDGKPPTTFANNDGWYDDTGDGPVTAQVTLHGKTLEVLPAWVVVAPPNYGPQQKSVRTMYALMTDVAVTAGQLPAPTCPSFREDIYPILKAMCDLQWMNAGFAAGFGYGMPQYFLAPEYLHKLAMAGDTYAELRRTVANAFRNPGAGDTSMKPWPWVYGDAMDIPMPPVTNAMNYLTTTQLAQLEYWARGQFVPDYDPDNAPPGALYEVPVAEQPAALDKAALEFCLADAFHPGCEMTWPVRHATMYQEPYRWRHRPKVDLEPDYGTTLTSAEALSYNGPLYAQFPGSITRWMAVPWQTDTASCRSGYDAQYDPYLPTFWPARVPNQVLSEENYQQVMDLSLSREQRLAAFNKRSDWNRTLGAHDQQLANMIHRFPEMGIVELRSGIENDPDFPPVMQVEDRGGKEQDATQQALVRKTQRALLSGRKP
;
A
#
# COMPACT_ATOMS: atom_id res chain seq x y z
N MET A 1 -33.35 -19.62 -20.52
CA MET A 1 -32.64 -18.70 -21.45
C MET A 1 -31.37 -19.40 -21.85
N THR A 2 -31.16 -19.62 -23.15
CA THR A 2 -30.04 -20.38 -23.70
C THR A 2 -28.72 -19.66 -23.45
N ASN A 3 -27.78 -20.30 -22.74
CA ASN A 3 -26.37 -19.88 -22.66
C ASN A 3 -25.79 -19.92 -24.07
N LYS A 4 -25.88 -18.81 -24.79
CA LYS A 4 -25.09 -18.58 -26.01
C LYS A 4 -23.64 -18.48 -25.52
N LEU A 5 -22.78 -19.37 -26.00
CA LEU A 5 -21.32 -19.23 -25.81
C LEU A 5 -20.93 -17.86 -26.35
N LEU A 6 -20.33 -17.01 -25.52
CA LEU A 6 -19.88 -15.67 -25.91
C LEU A 6 -18.83 -15.82 -27.01
N ASN A 7 -19.06 -15.21 -28.17
CA ASN A 7 -18.13 -15.22 -29.29
C ASN A 7 -17.32 -13.91 -29.29
N ASP A 8 -16.16 -13.89 -29.94
CA ASP A 8 -15.32 -12.69 -30.07
C ASP A 8 -16.07 -11.53 -30.76
N ASP A 9 -17.03 -11.86 -31.64
CA ASP A 9 -17.92 -10.89 -32.28
C ASP A 9 -18.79 -10.09 -31.28
N ASP A 10 -18.96 -10.60 -30.06
CA ASP A 10 -19.74 -9.92 -29.01
C ASP A 10 -18.91 -8.83 -28.31
N ILE A 11 -17.59 -8.76 -28.50
CA ILE A 11 -16.69 -7.77 -27.88
C ILE A 11 -16.84 -6.40 -28.57
N VAL A 12 -17.28 -5.38 -27.82
CA VAL A 12 -17.51 -4.03 -28.35
C VAL A 12 -16.55 -2.98 -27.79
N TYR A 13 -15.95 -3.22 -26.63
CA TYR A 13 -14.88 -2.40 -26.05
C TYR A 13 -13.98 -3.26 -25.15
N ALA A 14 -12.88 -2.70 -24.65
CA ALA A 14 -11.98 -3.38 -23.74
C ALA A 14 -11.58 -2.48 -22.55
N LYS A 15 -11.07 -3.09 -21.48
CA LYS A 15 -10.51 -2.37 -20.32
C LYS A 15 -9.17 -2.97 -19.92
N ILE A 16 -8.25 -2.11 -19.47
CA ILE A 16 -6.98 -2.52 -18.87
C ILE A 16 -7.20 -2.79 -17.37
N HIS A 17 -6.68 -3.94 -16.90
CA HIS A 17 -6.71 -4.37 -15.50
C HIS A 17 -5.31 -4.82 -15.03
N PRO A 18 -4.90 -4.53 -13.78
CA PRO A 18 -5.65 -3.72 -12.81
C PRO A 18 -5.82 -2.27 -13.28
N SER A 19 -6.91 -1.61 -12.88
CA SER A 19 -7.18 -0.21 -13.19
C SER A 19 -6.11 0.72 -12.59
N ILE A 20 -5.54 0.32 -11.45
CA ILE A 20 -4.37 0.92 -10.80
C ILE A 20 -3.40 -0.22 -10.46
N GLY A 21 -2.30 -0.33 -11.21
CA GLY A 21 -1.24 -1.29 -10.92
C GLY A 21 -0.20 -0.74 -9.96
N ILE A 22 0.34 -1.60 -9.11
CA ILE A 22 1.38 -1.24 -8.14
C ILE A 22 2.67 -1.95 -8.52
N ALA A 23 3.71 -1.17 -8.79
CA ALA A 23 5.08 -1.65 -8.92
C ALA A 23 5.87 -1.16 -7.70
N ARG A 24 6.94 -1.86 -7.32
CA ARG A 24 7.79 -1.45 -6.19
C ARG A 24 9.26 -1.50 -6.54
N VAL A 25 9.97 -0.49 -6.07
CA VAL A 25 11.42 -0.38 -6.26
C VAL A 25 12.17 -1.51 -5.52
N GLY A 26 13.31 -1.89 -6.08
CA GLY A 26 14.21 -2.92 -5.55
C GLY A 26 15.56 -2.79 -6.23
N ASN A 27 16.66 -3.09 -5.55
CA ASN A 27 18.01 -2.84 -6.08
C ASN A 27 18.55 -3.97 -6.96
N SER A 28 17.82 -5.09 -7.12
CA SER A 28 18.25 -6.17 -8.00
C SER A 28 18.22 -5.75 -9.47
N LYS A 29 19.31 -6.10 -10.17
CA LYS A 29 19.48 -5.93 -11.62
C LYS A 29 19.59 -7.27 -12.35
N LYS A 30 19.39 -8.37 -11.63
CA LYS A 30 19.44 -9.71 -12.21
C LYS A 30 18.25 -9.93 -13.14
N GLU A 31 18.38 -10.90 -14.04
CA GLU A 31 17.29 -11.27 -14.94
C GLU A 31 16.07 -11.80 -14.17
N ASP A 32 16.31 -12.59 -13.11
CA ASP A 32 15.33 -13.08 -12.13
C ASP A 32 15.12 -12.11 -10.94
N GLY A 33 15.62 -10.87 -11.08
CA GLY A 33 15.62 -9.82 -10.06
C GLY A 33 14.27 -9.16 -9.80
N PHE A 34 13.17 -9.87 -10.04
CA PHE A 34 11.81 -9.35 -9.93
C PHE A 34 10.78 -10.45 -9.63
N TYR A 35 9.59 -10.03 -9.26
CA TYR A 35 8.40 -10.89 -9.20
C TYR A 35 7.16 -10.07 -9.60
N ILE A 36 6.10 -10.75 -10.05
CA ILE A 36 4.83 -10.11 -10.36
C ILE A 36 4.07 -9.86 -9.05
N GLY A 37 3.50 -8.66 -8.91
CA GLY A 37 2.67 -8.31 -7.76
C GLY A 37 1.41 -9.19 -7.63
N PRO A 38 0.66 -9.09 -6.50
CA PRO A 38 -0.54 -9.87 -6.28
C PRO A 38 -1.58 -9.71 -7.39
N GLN A 39 -2.10 -10.83 -7.90
CA GLN A 39 -3.18 -10.86 -8.91
C GLN A 39 -4.52 -11.33 -8.35
N VAL A 40 -4.51 -11.81 -7.10
CA VAL A 40 -5.69 -12.17 -6.32
C VAL A 40 -5.55 -11.59 -4.91
N PRO A 41 -6.66 -11.35 -4.19
CA PRO A 41 -6.65 -10.80 -2.84
C PRO A 41 -5.88 -11.67 -1.83
N ASN A 42 -5.88 -12.99 -2.00
CA ASN A 42 -5.28 -13.95 -1.07
C ASN A 42 -4.22 -14.82 -1.77
N PRO A 43 -3.14 -14.23 -2.29
CA PRO A 43 -2.15 -14.95 -3.08
C PRO A 43 -1.44 -16.00 -2.23
N TYR A 44 -1.04 -17.11 -2.84
CA TYR A 44 -0.23 -18.10 -2.15
C TYR A 44 1.07 -17.47 -1.62
N PRO A 45 1.49 -17.83 -0.39
CA PRO A 45 2.74 -17.36 0.17
C PRO A 45 3.90 -17.86 -0.68
N GLN A 46 4.92 -17.01 -0.83
CA GLN A 46 6.16 -17.39 -1.49
C GLN A 46 7.09 -18.13 -0.52
N PRO A 47 7.98 -19.01 -1.02
CA PRO A 47 8.94 -19.71 -0.17
C PRO A 47 9.92 -18.73 0.50
N ALA A 48 10.53 -19.19 1.59
CA ALA A 48 11.56 -18.46 2.31
C ALA A 48 12.70 -17.95 1.39
N GLY A 49 13.06 -16.67 1.50
CA GLY A 49 14.12 -16.04 0.71
C GLY A 49 13.72 -15.65 -0.71
N PHE A 50 12.46 -15.82 -1.11
CA PHE A 50 11.98 -15.55 -2.47
C PHE A 50 12.20 -14.10 -2.93
N TYR A 51 12.04 -13.13 -2.02
CA TYR A 51 11.99 -11.70 -2.34
C TYR A 51 13.37 -11.08 -2.59
N ARG A 52 14.44 -11.89 -2.58
CA ARG A 52 15.81 -11.46 -2.87
C ARG A 52 16.43 -12.33 -3.93
N ASP A 53 17.34 -11.76 -4.70
CA ASP A 53 18.16 -12.53 -5.63
C ASP A 53 19.32 -13.24 -4.92
N SER A 54 20.08 -14.04 -5.68
CA SER A 54 21.20 -14.82 -5.16
C SER A 54 22.34 -13.99 -4.57
N THR A 55 22.38 -12.67 -4.80
CA THR A 55 23.36 -11.74 -4.23
C THR A 55 22.85 -11.08 -2.95
N GLY A 56 21.60 -11.34 -2.58
CA GLY A 56 20.90 -10.72 -1.46
C GLY A 56 20.25 -9.37 -1.81
N ALA A 57 20.28 -8.94 -3.08
CA ALA A 57 19.60 -7.73 -3.51
C ALA A 57 18.09 -7.93 -3.53
N LEU A 58 17.34 -6.89 -3.17
CA LEU A 58 15.90 -6.88 -3.14
C LEU A 58 15.32 -6.91 -4.55
N LYS A 59 14.46 -7.89 -4.83
CA LYS A 59 13.75 -7.98 -6.10
C LYS A 59 12.75 -6.84 -6.27
N ARG A 60 12.55 -6.39 -7.51
CA ARG A 60 11.50 -5.43 -7.85
C ARG A 60 10.13 -6.13 -7.88
N GLU A 61 9.09 -5.48 -7.36
CA GLU A 61 7.70 -5.91 -7.59
C GLU A 61 7.22 -5.26 -8.89
N VAL A 62 6.64 -6.06 -9.78
CA VAL A 62 6.24 -5.65 -11.13
C VAL A 62 4.73 -5.65 -11.24
N ALA A 63 4.18 -4.53 -11.74
CA ALA A 63 2.77 -4.46 -12.10
C ALA A 63 2.56 -5.16 -13.46
N GLU A 64 1.80 -6.25 -13.47
CA GLU A 64 1.34 -6.88 -14.71
C GLU A 64 -0.04 -6.35 -15.09
N PHE A 65 -0.16 -5.86 -16.33
CA PHE A 65 -1.41 -5.38 -16.91
C PHE A 65 -1.91 -6.32 -18.01
N ARG A 66 -3.21 -6.51 -18.01
CA ARG A 66 -3.99 -7.37 -18.90
C ARG A 66 -5.11 -6.57 -19.53
N ILE A 67 -5.60 -7.01 -20.68
CA ILE A 67 -6.75 -6.39 -21.35
C ILE A 67 -7.88 -7.41 -21.39
N TYR A 68 -9.07 -7.01 -20.97
CA TYR A 68 -10.27 -7.83 -21.09
C TYR A 68 -11.25 -7.19 -22.07
N GLY A 69 -11.82 -8.02 -22.95
CA GLY A 69 -12.88 -7.63 -23.87
C GLY A 69 -14.24 -7.74 -23.20
N TYR A 70 -15.10 -6.76 -23.46
CA TYR A 70 -16.44 -6.65 -22.87
C TYR A 70 -17.51 -6.61 -23.94
N ASP A 71 -18.64 -7.24 -23.65
CA ASP A 71 -19.84 -7.12 -24.46
C ASP A 71 -20.56 -5.77 -24.26
N ALA A 72 -21.60 -5.54 -25.05
CA ALA A 72 -22.41 -4.32 -24.95
C ALA A 72 -23.20 -4.18 -23.64
N GLN A 73 -23.25 -5.21 -22.80
CA GLN A 73 -23.85 -5.19 -21.46
C GLN A 73 -22.80 -4.98 -20.35
N GLY A 74 -21.51 -4.86 -20.72
CA GLY A 74 -20.40 -4.73 -19.79
C GLY A 74 -20.03 -6.02 -19.08
N LYS A 75 -20.37 -7.18 -19.65
CA LYS A 75 -19.87 -8.47 -19.18
C LYS A 75 -18.54 -8.80 -19.83
N VAL A 76 -17.64 -9.36 -19.04
CA VAL A 76 -16.35 -9.87 -19.51
C VAL A 76 -16.59 -11.05 -20.45
N VAL A 77 -16.02 -10.98 -21.65
CA VAL A 77 -16.03 -12.09 -22.61
C VAL A 77 -14.78 -12.96 -22.40
N ARG A 78 -13.59 -12.35 -22.48
CA ARG A 78 -12.29 -13.00 -22.26
C ARG A 78 -11.16 -12.00 -22.07
N GLU A 79 -9.99 -12.50 -21.66
CA GLU A 79 -8.72 -11.81 -21.82
C GLU A 79 -8.33 -11.71 -23.31
N LEU A 80 -7.85 -10.54 -23.73
CA LEU A 80 -7.27 -10.28 -25.05
C LEU A 80 -5.75 -10.43 -24.96
N LEU A 81 -5.21 -11.40 -25.69
CA LEU A 81 -3.78 -11.69 -25.78
C LEU A 81 -3.28 -11.31 -27.18
N MET A 82 -1.98 -11.05 -27.34
CA MET A 82 -1.41 -10.81 -28.67
C MET A 82 -1.38 -12.13 -29.47
N ASP A 83 -2.10 -12.18 -30.59
CA ASP A 83 -2.19 -13.32 -31.49
C ASP A 83 -2.44 -12.89 -32.95
N ASP A 84 -2.73 -13.84 -33.84
CA ASP A 84 -2.93 -13.58 -35.27
C ASP A 84 -4.12 -12.65 -35.58
N VAL A 85 -5.08 -12.54 -34.66
CA VAL A 85 -6.29 -11.72 -34.85
C VAL A 85 -6.35 -10.50 -33.92
N THR A 86 -5.51 -10.46 -32.89
CA THR A 86 -5.49 -9.45 -31.84
C THR A 86 -4.15 -8.73 -31.81
N GLY A 87 -4.11 -7.50 -32.31
CA GLY A 87 -2.97 -6.59 -32.17
C GLY A 87 -3.12 -5.73 -30.91
N ILE A 88 -2.09 -5.66 -30.09
CA ILE A 88 -2.02 -4.81 -28.89
C ILE A 88 -0.77 -3.94 -28.98
N GLU A 89 -0.92 -2.64 -28.80
CA GLU A 89 0.18 -1.69 -28.61
C GLU A 89 -0.02 -1.00 -27.26
N TRP A 90 0.88 -1.27 -26.32
CA TRP A 90 0.89 -0.63 -25.01
C TRP A 90 1.66 0.69 -25.06
N THR A 91 1.17 1.72 -24.36
CA THR A 91 1.89 2.96 -24.11
C THR A 91 1.83 3.31 -22.62
N VAL A 92 2.99 3.61 -22.03
CA VAL A 92 3.10 4.04 -20.64
C VAL A 92 3.92 5.32 -20.57
N GLU A 93 3.48 6.27 -19.76
CA GLU A 93 4.20 7.52 -19.48
C GLU A 93 4.39 7.62 -17.96
N LEU A 94 5.63 7.76 -17.47
CA LEU A 94 5.92 7.92 -16.04
C LEU A 94 6.54 9.29 -15.79
N ALA A 95 6.23 9.88 -14.64
CA ALA A 95 6.96 11.05 -14.16
C ALA A 95 7.07 11.07 -12.63
N ASN A 96 8.00 11.88 -12.14
CA ASN A 96 8.16 12.21 -10.72
C ASN A 96 8.22 13.73 -10.56
N HIS A 97 7.23 14.29 -9.86
CA HIS A 97 7.12 15.72 -9.58
C HIS A 97 7.36 16.09 -8.12
N LYS A 98 7.82 15.14 -7.28
CA LYS A 98 7.90 15.35 -5.82
C LYS A 98 8.74 16.56 -5.43
N ALA A 99 9.89 16.76 -6.06
CA ALA A 99 10.77 17.88 -5.77
C ALA A 99 10.26 19.23 -6.31
N ALA A 100 9.38 19.19 -7.31
CA ALA A 100 8.73 20.38 -7.89
C ALA A 100 7.46 20.80 -7.13
N TRP A 101 6.90 19.89 -6.32
CA TRP A 101 5.62 20.06 -5.64
C TRP A 101 5.73 20.84 -4.31
N TYR A 102 4.65 20.86 -3.54
CA TYR A 102 4.56 21.50 -2.23
C TYR A 102 5.04 20.58 -1.12
N ASN A 103 5.45 21.19 0.00
CA ASN A 103 5.74 20.48 1.23
C ASN A 103 4.50 19.72 1.69
N PHE A 104 4.72 18.49 2.14
CA PHE A 104 3.73 17.78 2.93
C PHE A 104 3.85 18.24 4.38
N GLU A 105 2.86 18.98 4.85
CA GLU A 105 2.76 19.42 6.25
C GLU A 105 1.62 18.66 6.96
N LEU A 106 0.47 18.58 6.27
CA LEU A 106 -0.70 17.81 6.67
C LEU A 106 -1.54 17.48 5.44
N ALA A 107 -2.45 16.50 5.54
CA ALA A 107 -3.48 16.30 4.53
C ALA A 107 -4.33 17.57 4.41
N LEU A 108 -4.47 18.14 3.21
CA LEU A 108 -5.11 19.45 3.03
C LEU A 108 -6.64 19.43 3.09
N ASP A 109 -7.23 18.24 3.20
CA ASP A 109 -8.67 18.01 3.21
C ASP A 109 -9.27 17.75 4.60
N ILE A 110 -8.46 17.88 5.66
CA ILE A 110 -8.93 17.83 7.05
C ILE A 110 -8.98 19.23 7.69
N PRO A 111 -9.88 19.48 8.66
CA PRO A 111 -10.02 20.79 9.29
C PRO A 111 -8.73 21.35 9.90
N GLU A 112 -7.87 20.48 10.44
CA GLU A 112 -6.62 20.84 11.10
C GLU A 112 -5.62 21.53 10.14
N ALA A 113 -5.73 21.29 8.83
CA ALA A 113 -4.85 21.90 7.83
C ALA A 113 -5.03 23.42 7.73
N ALA A 114 -6.20 23.96 8.10
CA ALA A 114 -6.46 25.39 8.07
C ALA A 114 -5.58 26.20 9.04
N THR A 115 -5.04 25.55 10.08
CA THR A 115 -4.18 26.16 11.10
C THR A 115 -2.76 25.60 11.12
N ALA A 116 -2.46 24.65 10.24
CA ALA A 116 -1.15 24.02 10.15
C ALA A 116 -0.11 24.94 9.48
N THR A 117 1.16 24.51 9.51
CA THR A 117 2.22 25.13 8.70
C THR A 117 1.77 25.18 7.23
N PRO A 118 1.88 26.33 6.55
CA PRO A 118 1.49 26.41 5.14
C PRO A 118 2.32 25.47 4.25
N SER A 119 1.66 24.70 3.39
CA SER A 119 2.29 23.89 2.34
C SER A 119 2.92 24.76 1.26
N THR A 120 4.12 25.26 1.55
CA THR A 120 4.94 26.05 0.60
C THR A 120 5.65 25.13 -0.40
N ARG A 121 6.09 25.66 -1.53
CA ARG A 121 6.84 24.88 -2.54
C ARG A 121 8.11 24.25 -1.93
N ARG A 122 8.33 22.97 -2.21
CA ARG A 122 9.66 22.38 -2.10
C ARG A 122 10.62 23.10 -3.04
N ASN A 123 11.89 23.17 -2.64
CA ASN A 123 12.93 23.90 -3.33
C ASN A 123 12.54 25.35 -3.60
N ALA A 124 11.95 26.04 -2.62
CA ALA A 124 11.39 27.39 -2.76
C ALA A 124 12.42 28.44 -3.23
N ASN A 125 13.72 28.19 -3.01
CA ASN A 125 14.80 29.05 -3.44
C ASN A 125 14.99 29.06 -4.96
N ILE A 126 14.48 28.05 -5.68
CA ILE A 126 14.49 28.00 -7.14
C ILE A 126 13.29 28.78 -7.67
N LYS A 127 13.56 30.00 -8.14
CA LYS A 127 12.55 30.94 -8.65
C LYS A 127 12.26 30.76 -10.14
N THR A 128 13.27 30.42 -10.92
CA THR A 128 13.19 30.18 -12.38
C THR A 128 13.55 28.73 -12.69
N GLU A 129 13.15 28.24 -13.87
CA GLU A 129 13.45 26.89 -14.35
C GLU A 129 12.95 25.73 -13.46
N ARG A 130 11.86 25.92 -12.71
CA ARG A 130 11.31 24.88 -11.81
C ARG A 130 10.94 23.57 -12.51
N GLN A 131 10.72 23.58 -13.82
CA GLN A 131 10.53 22.36 -14.60
C GLN A 131 11.71 21.38 -14.47
N ARG A 132 12.92 21.86 -14.17
CA ARG A 132 14.12 21.04 -13.94
C ARG A 132 14.07 20.23 -12.63
N LEU A 133 13.11 20.51 -11.74
CA LEU A 133 12.85 19.72 -10.54
C LEU A 133 12.00 18.47 -10.82
N SER A 134 11.40 18.37 -12.00
CA SER A 134 10.56 17.25 -12.40
C SER A 134 11.34 16.27 -13.24
N ILE A 135 11.21 14.98 -12.96
CA ILE A 135 11.80 13.91 -13.76
C ILE A 135 10.71 13.39 -14.70
N THR A 136 10.82 13.73 -15.98
CA THR A 136 9.82 13.42 -17.01
C THR A 136 10.47 12.70 -18.20
N PRO A 137 10.78 11.39 -18.10
CA PRO A 137 11.18 10.63 -19.28
C PRO A 137 10.03 10.60 -20.31
N CYS A 138 10.36 10.46 -21.59
CA CYS A 138 9.34 10.31 -22.62
C CYS A 138 8.53 9.01 -22.43
N ALA A 139 7.27 9.03 -22.86
CA ALA A 139 6.43 7.84 -22.94
C ALA A 139 7.10 6.71 -23.75
N LYS A 140 6.79 5.47 -23.40
CA LYS A 140 7.33 4.26 -24.02
C LYS A 140 6.22 3.40 -24.56
N THR A 141 6.45 2.87 -25.77
CA THR A 141 5.49 2.05 -26.50
C THR A 141 6.09 0.67 -26.80
N ILE A 142 5.32 -0.39 -26.60
CA ILE A 142 5.72 -1.78 -26.83
C ILE A 142 4.54 -2.56 -27.43
N ALA A 143 4.78 -3.23 -28.57
CA ALA A 143 3.72 -3.81 -29.41
C ALA A 143 4.03 -5.23 -29.89
N LYS A 144 4.94 -5.93 -29.20
CA LYS A 144 5.32 -7.30 -29.52
C LYS A 144 5.34 -8.14 -28.25
N PRO A 145 4.98 -9.44 -28.30
CA PRO A 145 5.13 -10.35 -27.17
C PRO A 145 6.61 -10.66 -26.91
N ALA A 146 6.91 -11.19 -25.71
CA ALA A 146 8.24 -11.60 -25.26
C ALA A 146 9.34 -10.55 -25.51
N THR A 147 9.00 -9.28 -25.32
CA THR A 147 9.85 -8.16 -25.72
C THR A 147 10.35 -7.39 -24.51
N GLN A 148 11.65 -7.07 -24.53
CA GLN A 148 12.34 -6.27 -23.53
C GLN A 148 13.57 -5.59 -24.16
N GLY A 149 14.16 -4.63 -23.47
CA GLY A 149 15.44 -4.03 -23.86
C GLY A 149 15.51 -2.51 -23.72
N PRO A 150 16.68 -1.91 -23.99
CA PRO A 150 16.99 -0.51 -23.67
C PRO A 150 16.02 0.53 -24.24
N ASN A 151 15.41 0.24 -25.41
CA ASN A 151 14.44 1.14 -26.03
C ASN A 151 13.19 1.35 -25.16
N TYR A 152 12.86 0.37 -24.32
CA TYR A 152 11.71 0.34 -23.43
C TYR A 152 12.02 0.80 -22.01
N HIS A 153 13.23 1.29 -21.75
CA HIS A 153 13.60 1.87 -20.46
C HIS A 153 13.17 3.34 -20.40
N PHE A 154 12.65 3.79 -19.26
CA PHE A 154 12.27 5.19 -19.00
C PHE A 154 13.51 6.06 -18.71
N THR A 155 14.42 6.15 -19.68
CA THR A 155 15.62 6.99 -19.68
C THR A 155 15.35 8.38 -20.25
N GLY A 156 16.29 9.31 -20.08
CA GLY A 156 16.18 10.69 -20.58
C GLY A 156 15.46 11.67 -19.64
N GLY A 157 14.73 11.19 -18.64
CA GLY A 157 14.24 12.02 -17.53
C GLY A 157 15.40 12.50 -16.66
N LYS A 158 15.40 13.78 -16.26
CA LYS A 158 16.48 14.37 -15.49
C LYS A 158 15.98 15.16 -14.29
N PHE A 159 16.71 15.09 -13.19
CA PHE A 159 16.66 16.08 -12.12
C PHE A 159 17.83 17.03 -12.32
N PHE A 160 17.53 18.28 -12.71
CA PHE A 160 18.51 19.19 -13.30
C PHE A 160 19.29 18.53 -14.45
N ASP A 161 20.58 18.28 -14.26
CA ASP A 161 21.48 17.71 -15.26
C ASP A 161 21.78 16.22 -15.01
N ILE A 162 21.18 15.65 -13.96
CA ILE A 162 21.37 14.26 -13.53
C ILE A 162 20.28 13.40 -14.13
N GLU A 163 20.65 12.39 -14.90
CA GLU A 163 19.70 11.41 -15.44
C GLU A 163 19.18 10.49 -14.33
N VAL A 164 17.85 10.32 -14.29
CA VAL A 164 17.15 9.48 -13.32
C VAL A 164 16.20 8.54 -14.07
N PRO A 165 16.61 7.30 -14.35
CA PRO A 165 15.74 6.31 -14.96
C PRO A 165 14.60 5.92 -14.03
N LEU A 166 13.35 5.95 -14.51
CA LEU A 166 12.16 5.64 -13.70
C LEU A 166 11.66 4.18 -13.81
N GLY A 167 12.39 3.33 -14.54
CA GLY A 167 12.06 1.92 -14.71
C GLY A 167 12.12 1.44 -16.16
N GLU A 168 11.35 0.40 -16.48
CA GLU A 168 11.32 -0.24 -17.80
C GLU A 168 9.99 -0.95 -18.10
N LEU A 169 9.69 -1.14 -19.39
CA LEU A 169 8.59 -1.98 -19.86
C LEU A 169 9.12 -3.31 -20.41
N ARG A 170 8.34 -4.37 -20.17
CA ARG A 170 8.48 -5.66 -20.86
C ARG A 170 7.12 -6.20 -21.25
N THR A 171 7.11 -7.19 -22.12
CA THR A 171 5.92 -8.03 -22.38
C THR A 171 6.23 -9.49 -22.13
N ASP A 172 5.26 -10.21 -21.57
CA ASP A 172 5.32 -11.67 -21.51
C ASP A 172 5.09 -12.31 -22.89
N LYS A 173 5.17 -13.64 -22.96
CA LYS A 173 4.96 -14.40 -24.19
C LYS A 173 3.56 -14.24 -24.81
N ASP A 174 2.56 -13.84 -24.01
CA ASP A 174 1.17 -13.68 -24.43
C ASP A 174 0.86 -12.20 -24.74
N GLY A 175 1.84 -11.30 -24.59
CA GLY A 175 1.70 -9.87 -24.84
C GLY A 175 1.16 -9.05 -23.66
N ARG A 176 1.08 -9.62 -22.45
CA ARG A 176 0.75 -8.88 -21.22
C ARG A 176 1.86 -7.89 -20.91
N LEU A 177 1.49 -6.72 -20.42
CA LEU A 177 2.44 -5.67 -20.12
C LEU A 177 2.99 -5.84 -18.70
N HIS A 178 4.31 -5.75 -18.56
CA HIS A 178 5.01 -5.67 -17.28
C HIS A 178 5.62 -4.28 -17.13
N VAL A 179 5.21 -3.56 -16.09
CA VAL A 179 5.80 -2.26 -15.74
C VAL A 179 6.68 -2.41 -14.50
N PHE A 180 7.96 -2.16 -14.69
CA PHE A 180 8.96 -2.15 -13.62
C PHE A 180 9.18 -0.72 -13.14
N GLY A 181 9.32 -0.55 -11.82
CA GLY A 181 9.81 0.70 -11.23
C GLY A 181 11.33 0.88 -11.34
N GLY A 182 11.80 1.98 -10.76
CA GLY A 182 13.22 2.27 -10.54
C GLY A 182 13.93 1.26 -9.62
N LEU A 183 15.18 1.57 -9.29
CA LEU A 183 16.06 0.72 -8.49
C LEU A 183 16.12 1.13 -7.01
N GLY A 184 15.26 2.06 -6.59
CA GLY A 184 15.22 2.60 -5.23
C GLY A 184 16.32 3.60 -4.95
N LYS A 185 16.85 4.26 -5.99
CA LYS A 185 17.91 5.26 -5.88
C LYS A 185 17.34 6.62 -5.52
N SER A 186 17.99 7.25 -4.55
CA SER A 186 17.71 8.62 -4.13
C SER A 186 19.02 9.35 -3.89
N ALA A 187 19.07 10.65 -4.19
CA ALA A 187 20.24 11.48 -3.92
C ALA A 187 19.88 12.96 -3.78
N SER A 188 20.79 13.73 -3.17
CA SER A 188 20.78 15.20 -3.23
C SER A 188 21.71 15.71 -4.33
N ILE A 189 21.32 16.78 -5.01
CA ILE A 189 22.17 17.48 -5.99
C ILE A 189 23.45 18.08 -5.39
N ASP A 190 23.43 18.41 -4.10
CA ASP A 190 24.55 19.03 -3.39
C ASP A 190 25.21 18.10 -2.36
N GLY A 191 24.79 16.83 -2.31
CA GLY A 191 25.31 15.82 -1.39
C GLY A 191 24.97 16.05 0.09
N LYS A 192 24.07 17.00 0.42
CA LYS A 192 23.62 17.18 1.82
C LYS A 192 22.78 16.00 2.31
N PRO A 193 22.88 15.63 3.60
CA PRO A 193 22.04 14.60 4.19
C PRO A 193 20.57 15.06 4.27
N PRO A 194 19.60 14.13 4.30
CA PRO A 194 18.22 14.48 4.59
C PRO A 194 18.08 14.94 6.05
N THR A 195 17.13 15.82 6.31
CA THR A 195 16.92 16.42 7.65
C THR A 195 15.49 16.27 8.17
N THR A 196 14.52 15.98 7.30
CA THR A 196 13.12 15.77 7.67
C THR A 196 12.60 14.47 7.10
N PHE A 197 11.44 14.01 7.59
CA PHE A 197 10.81 12.78 7.12
C PHE A 197 10.19 12.89 5.72
N ALA A 198 9.78 14.10 5.29
CA ALA A 198 9.04 14.27 4.03
C ALA A 198 9.62 15.31 3.07
N ASN A 199 10.17 16.41 3.59
CA ASN A 199 10.49 17.60 2.78
C ASN A 199 12.00 17.88 2.85
N ASN A 200 12.74 17.44 1.84
CA ASN A 200 14.19 17.64 1.76
C ASN A 200 14.53 18.37 0.45
N ASP A 201 14.87 19.67 0.54
CA ASP A 201 15.30 20.46 -0.61
C ASP A 201 16.59 19.90 -1.22
N GLY A 202 16.70 19.93 -2.55
CA GLY A 202 17.81 19.40 -3.33
C GLY A 202 17.73 17.90 -3.63
N TRP A 203 16.76 17.18 -3.06
CA TRP A 203 16.61 15.75 -3.21
C TRP A 203 15.68 15.31 -4.35
N TYR A 204 15.96 14.12 -4.88
CA TYR A 204 15.11 13.37 -5.79
C TYR A 204 15.14 11.87 -5.46
N ASP A 205 14.18 11.13 -6.00
CA ASP A 205 14.15 9.65 -5.99
C ASP A 205 13.67 9.11 -7.35
N ASP A 206 13.75 7.79 -7.54
CA ASP A 206 13.38 7.09 -8.78
C ASP A 206 12.02 6.37 -8.69
N THR A 207 11.15 6.83 -7.80
CA THR A 207 9.71 6.48 -7.83
C THR A 207 8.95 7.35 -8.81
N GLY A 208 7.66 7.12 -8.99
CA GLY A 208 6.82 7.91 -9.88
C GLY A 208 5.50 7.21 -10.16
N ASP A 209 4.71 7.81 -11.05
CA ASP A 209 3.45 7.23 -11.48
C ASP A 209 3.08 7.74 -12.87
N GLY A 210 2.10 7.10 -13.50
CA GLY A 210 1.49 7.64 -14.69
C GLY A 210 0.55 6.70 -15.45
N PRO A 211 0.00 7.18 -16.58
CA PRO A 211 -1.02 6.46 -17.33
C PRO A 211 -0.45 5.23 -18.04
N VAL A 212 -1.28 4.18 -18.09
CA VAL A 212 -1.11 2.97 -18.89
C VAL A 212 -2.25 2.92 -19.89
N THR A 213 -1.95 3.03 -21.18
CA THR A 213 -2.94 3.01 -22.27
C THR A 213 -2.59 1.92 -23.27
N ALA A 214 -3.57 1.54 -24.11
CA ALA A 214 -3.34 0.59 -25.18
C ALA A 214 -4.20 0.93 -26.41
N GLN A 215 -3.65 0.67 -27.59
CA GLN A 215 -4.42 0.54 -28.83
C GLN A 215 -4.63 -0.95 -29.10
N VAL A 216 -5.88 -1.35 -29.27
CA VAL A 216 -6.25 -2.76 -29.51
C VAL A 216 -6.99 -2.87 -30.84
N THR A 217 -6.54 -3.80 -31.68
CA THR A 217 -7.22 -4.19 -32.92
C THR A 217 -7.59 -5.66 -32.84
N LEU A 218 -8.88 -5.98 -32.92
CA LEU A 218 -9.42 -7.33 -32.90
C LEU A 218 -10.09 -7.62 -34.26
N HIS A 219 -9.66 -8.66 -34.96
CA HIS A 219 -10.11 -9.00 -36.33
C HIS A 219 -10.04 -7.80 -37.31
N GLY A 220 -9.01 -6.97 -37.17
CA GLY A 220 -8.83 -5.76 -37.99
C GLY A 220 -9.69 -4.56 -37.57
N LYS A 221 -10.52 -4.66 -36.52
CA LYS A 221 -11.32 -3.57 -35.96
C LYS A 221 -10.66 -3.00 -34.70
N THR A 222 -10.48 -1.68 -34.65
CA THR A 222 -10.01 -0.99 -33.44
C THR A 222 -11.10 -0.98 -32.37
N LEU A 223 -10.71 -1.32 -31.14
CA LEU A 223 -11.57 -1.25 -29.95
C LEU A 223 -11.30 0.03 -29.16
N GLU A 224 -12.35 0.58 -28.54
CA GLU A 224 -12.18 1.54 -27.45
C GLU A 224 -11.58 0.80 -26.23
N VAL A 225 -10.55 1.38 -25.62
CA VAL A 225 -9.87 0.79 -24.46
C VAL A 225 -9.87 1.78 -23.31
N LEU A 226 -10.51 1.42 -22.19
CA LEU A 226 -10.43 2.24 -20.98
C LEU A 226 -9.04 2.11 -20.34
N PRO A 227 -8.38 3.24 -20.03
CA PRO A 227 -6.99 3.24 -19.62
C PRO A 227 -6.82 2.92 -18.14
N ALA A 228 -5.63 2.48 -17.75
CA ALA A 228 -5.25 2.24 -16.36
C ALA A 228 -4.17 3.23 -15.91
N TRP A 229 -3.71 3.09 -14.67
CA TRP A 229 -2.59 3.82 -14.10
C TRP A 229 -1.59 2.86 -13.45
N VAL A 230 -0.34 3.29 -13.33
CA VAL A 230 0.68 2.59 -12.52
C VAL A 230 1.26 3.53 -11.47
N VAL A 231 1.43 3.02 -10.25
CA VAL A 231 2.15 3.70 -9.16
C VAL A 231 3.39 2.89 -8.84
N VAL A 232 4.55 3.54 -8.85
CA VAL A 232 5.83 2.96 -8.41
C VAL A 232 6.07 3.38 -6.96
N ALA A 233 5.97 2.43 -6.05
CA ALA A 233 6.02 2.64 -4.61
C ALA A 233 7.33 2.15 -3.96
N PRO A 234 7.56 2.50 -2.68
CA PRO A 234 8.54 1.83 -1.82
C PRO A 234 8.35 0.30 -1.75
N PRO A 235 9.40 -0.46 -1.33
CA PRO A 235 9.29 -1.89 -1.16
C PRO A 235 8.22 -2.32 -0.16
N ASN A 236 7.73 -3.56 -0.31
CA ASN A 236 6.82 -4.19 0.64
C ASN A 236 7.61 -5.12 1.57
N TYR A 237 7.86 -4.70 2.81
CA TYR A 237 8.57 -5.52 3.81
C TYR A 237 7.66 -6.50 4.57
N GLY A 238 6.34 -6.48 4.30
CA GLY A 238 5.38 -7.46 4.80
C GLY A 238 4.48 -7.99 3.66
N PRO A 239 5.02 -8.79 2.72
CA PRO A 239 4.31 -9.18 1.49
C PRO A 239 2.96 -9.89 1.69
N GLN A 240 2.76 -10.53 2.85
CA GLN A 240 1.52 -11.24 3.21
C GLN A 240 0.60 -10.42 4.13
N GLN A 241 0.98 -9.19 4.49
CA GLN A 241 0.23 -8.35 5.41
C GLN A 241 -0.69 -7.37 4.71
N LYS A 242 -1.81 -7.11 5.38
CA LYS A 242 -2.77 -6.07 5.02
C LYS A 242 -3.01 -5.17 6.23
N SER A 243 -3.33 -3.91 5.96
CA SER A 243 -3.83 -3.01 7.00
C SER A 243 -5.31 -3.33 7.26
N VAL A 244 -5.78 -2.98 8.46
CA VAL A 244 -7.19 -2.98 8.85
C VAL A 244 -8.06 -2.09 7.96
N ARG A 245 -7.45 -1.04 7.41
CA ARG A 245 -8.00 -0.18 6.36
C ARG A 245 -7.04 -0.17 5.18
N THR A 246 -7.41 -0.85 4.09
CA THR A 246 -6.61 -0.93 2.86
C THR A 246 -7.01 0.18 1.89
N MET A 247 -6.16 0.44 0.89
CA MET A 247 -6.52 1.37 -0.19
C MET A 247 -7.77 0.91 -0.95
N TYR A 248 -7.96 -0.40 -1.12
CA TYR A 248 -9.19 -0.94 -1.71
C TYR A 248 -10.43 -0.56 -0.89
N ALA A 249 -10.39 -0.72 0.44
CA ALA A 249 -11.52 -0.36 1.31
C ALA A 249 -11.82 1.14 1.25
N LEU A 250 -10.79 1.99 1.23
CA LEU A 250 -10.94 3.44 1.09
C LEU A 250 -11.57 3.82 -0.27
N MET A 251 -11.05 3.30 -1.38
CA MET A 251 -11.59 3.62 -2.70
C MET A 251 -13.01 3.04 -2.91
N THR A 252 -13.33 1.90 -2.28
CA THR A 252 -14.70 1.37 -2.23
C THR A 252 -15.63 2.35 -1.53
N ASP A 253 -15.22 2.87 -0.37
CA ASP A 253 -15.99 3.84 0.41
C ASP A 253 -16.24 5.14 -0.36
N VAL A 254 -15.24 5.63 -1.10
CA VAL A 254 -15.37 6.78 -2.01
C VAL A 254 -16.42 6.49 -3.09
N ALA A 255 -16.35 5.33 -3.73
CA ALA A 255 -17.28 4.95 -4.80
C ALA A 255 -18.72 4.77 -4.28
N VAL A 256 -18.90 4.19 -3.09
CA VAL A 256 -20.22 4.07 -2.43
C VAL A 256 -20.76 5.45 -2.07
N THR A 257 -19.96 6.30 -1.44
CA THR A 257 -20.36 7.66 -1.04
C THR A 257 -20.69 8.53 -2.24
N ALA A 258 -19.99 8.35 -3.36
CA ALA A 258 -20.26 9.03 -4.63
C ALA A 258 -21.45 8.43 -5.41
N GLY A 259 -22.09 7.36 -4.91
CA GLY A 259 -23.21 6.69 -5.58
C GLY A 259 -22.82 5.88 -6.83
N GLN A 260 -21.53 5.59 -7.02
CA GLN A 260 -21.03 4.77 -8.13
C GLN A 260 -21.11 3.26 -7.83
N LEU A 261 -21.08 2.89 -6.55
CA LEU A 261 -21.33 1.54 -6.06
C LEU A 261 -22.50 1.53 -5.07
N PRO A 262 -23.25 0.42 -4.96
CA PRO A 262 -24.35 0.33 -4.00
C PRO A 262 -23.79 0.27 -2.57
N ALA A 263 -24.47 0.98 -1.65
CA ALA A 263 -24.18 0.84 -0.23
C ALA A 263 -24.55 -0.56 0.28
N PRO A 264 -23.68 -1.23 1.07
CA PRO A 264 -24.00 -2.56 1.61
C PRO A 264 -25.13 -2.48 2.64
N THR A 265 -26.13 -3.36 2.49
CA THR A 265 -27.28 -3.48 3.41
C THR A 265 -27.36 -4.85 4.08
N CYS A 266 -26.55 -5.80 3.63
CA CYS A 266 -26.42 -7.13 4.19
C CYS A 266 -24.99 -7.63 3.86
N PRO A 267 -23.98 -7.32 4.71
CA PRO A 267 -22.60 -7.71 4.44
C PRO A 267 -22.43 -9.23 4.46
N SER A 268 -21.42 -9.72 3.75
CA SER A 268 -20.90 -11.08 3.89
C SER A 268 -19.96 -11.14 5.10
N PHE A 269 -20.09 -12.17 5.94
CA PHE A 269 -19.11 -12.34 7.00
C PHE A 269 -17.72 -12.61 6.41
N ARG A 270 -17.64 -13.46 5.39
CA ARG A 270 -16.39 -13.87 4.75
C ARG A 270 -15.69 -12.74 4.01
N GLU A 271 -16.42 -11.95 3.24
CA GLU A 271 -15.84 -10.92 2.36
C GLU A 271 -15.70 -9.54 3.02
N ASP A 272 -16.58 -9.20 3.97
CA ASP A 272 -16.64 -7.83 4.52
C ASP A 272 -16.16 -7.74 5.98
N ILE A 273 -16.46 -8.73 6.82
CA ILE A 273 -16.17 -8.68 8.27
C ILE A 273 -14.87 -9.40 8.63
N TYR A 274 -14.71 -10.63 8.16
CA TYR A 274 -13.55 -11.48 8.43
C TYR A 274 -12.21 -10.80 8.07
N PRO A 275 -12.06 -10.09 6.93
CA PRO A 275 -10.80 -9.43 6.60
C PRO A 275 -10.37 -8.36 7.62
N ILE A 276 -11.32 -7.65 8.24
CA ILE A 276 -11.05 -6.66 9.29
C ILE A 276 -10.51 -7.36 10.54
N LEU A 277 -11.19 -8.41 11.00
CA LEU A 277 -10.79 -9.18 12.18
C LEU A 277 -9.45 -9.89 11.96
N LYS A 278 -9.24 -10.43 10.76
CA LYS A 278 -7.99 -11.09 10.35
C LYS A 278 -6.83 -10.09 10.34
N ALA A 279 -7.02 -8.90 9.77
CA ALA A 279 -5.98 -7.86 9.76
C ALA A 279 -5.57 -7.45 11.18
N MET A 280 -6.51 -7.30 12.11
CA MET A 280 -6.18 -7.02 13.52
C MET A 280 -5.24 -8.10 14.12
N CYS A 281 -5.48 -9.36 13.80
CA CYS A 281 -4.66 -10.47 14.30
C CYS A 281 -3.33 -10.63 13.54
N ASP A 282 -3.32 -10.44 12.23
CA ASP A 282 -2.11 -10.62 11.40
C ASP A 282 -1.05 -9.55 11.72
N LEU A 283 -1.46 -8.35 12.12
CA LEU A 283 -0.55 -7.29 12.54
C LEU A 283 0.32 -7.66 13.77
N GLN A 284 0.04 -8.77 14.46
CA GLN A 284 0.91 -9.33 15.50
C GLN A 284 2.34 -9.58 15.02
N TRP A 285 2.52 -9.85 13.73
CA TRP A 285 3.83 -10.16 13.16
C TRP A 285 4.67 -8.91 12.90
N MET A 286 4.05 -7.73 12.96
CA MET A 286 4.65 -6.46 12.56
C MET A 286 4.73 -5.44 13.69
N ASN A 287 3.97 -5.59 14.77
CA ASN A 287 3.96 -4.68 15.89
C ASN A 287 3.71 -5.42 17.22
N ALA A 288 4.53 -5.14 18.23
CA ALA A 288 4.48 -5.84 19.51
C ALA A 288 3.21 -5.55 20.33
N GLY A 289 2.59 -4.37 20.19
CA GLY A 289 1.32 -4.06 20.83
C GLY A 289 0.16 -4.85 20.25
N PHE A 290 0.10 -4.97 18.92
CA PHE A 290 -0.84 -5.89 18.26
C PHE A 290 -0.57 -7.35 18.64
N ALA A 291 0.70 -7.75 18.79
CA ALA A 291 1.05 -9.09 19.26
C ALA A 291 0.55 -9.37 20.68
N ALA A 292 0.60 -8.39 21.59
CA ALA A 292 0.11 -8.54 22.96
C ALA A 292 -1.43 -8.58 23.06
N GLY A 293 -2.13 -7.82 22.22
CA GLY A 293 -3.60 -7.78 22.23
C GLY A 293 -4.25 -8.92 21.42
N PHE A 294 -3.80 -9.07 20.17
CA PHE A 294 -4.43 -9.88 19.12
C PHE A 294 -3.52 -11.03 18.64
N GLY A 295 -2.38 -11.29 19.28
CA GLY A 295 -1.49 -12.38 18.92
C GLY A 295 -2.10 -13.76 19.19
N TYR A 296 -1.54 -14.80 18.57
CA TYR A 296 -1.96 -16.18 18.83
C TYR A 296 -1.92 -16.49 20.34
N GLY A 297 -3.02 -17.04 20.87
CA GLY A 297 -3.17 -17.33 22.31
C GLY A 297 -3.51 -16.11 23.19
N MET A 298 -3.57 -14.90 22.64
CA MET A 298 -3.88 -13.69 23.42
C MET A 298 -5.40 -13.45 23.54
N PRO A 299 -5.84 -12.66 24.54
CA PRO A 299 -7.27 -12.53 24.87
C PRO A 299 -8.18 -12.04 23.74
N GLN A 300 -7.64 -11.29 22.75
CA GLN A 300 -8.42 -10.76 21.63
C GLN A 300 -8.06 -11.44 20.30
N TYR A 301 -7.49 -12.64 20.31
CA TYR A 301 -7.22 -13.40 19.08
C TYR A 301 -8.53 -13.84 18.40
N PHE A 302 -9.05 -13.02 17.50
CA PHE A 302 -10.32 -13.26 16.81
C PHE A 302 -10.33 -14.53 15.96
N LEU A 303 -9.15 -14.98 15.53
CA LEU A 303 -9.00 -16.15 14.67
C LEU A 303 -8.97 -17.48 15.44
N ALA A 304 -9.15 -17.47 16.77
CA ALA A 304 -9.39 -18.69 17.52
C ALA A 304 -10.66 -19.39 17.00
N PRO A 305 -10.64 -20.68 16.61
CA PRO A 305 -11.76 -21.33 15.91
C PRO A 305 -13.11 -21.17 16.59
N GLU A 306 -13.16 -21.44 17.90
CA GLU A 306 -14.38 -21.32 18.72
C GLU A 306 -14.90 -19.89 18.85
N TYR A 307 -14.00 -18.90 18.84
CA TYR A 307 -14.40 -17.51 18.92
C TYR A 307 -14.92 -17.03 17.57
N LEU A 308 -14.18 -17.32 16.49
CA LEU A 308 -14.54 -16.93 15.14
C LEU A 308 -15.88 -17.54 14.71
N HIS A 309 -16.13 -18.80 15.05
CA HIS A 309 -17.41 -19.46 14.79
C HIS A 309 -18.59 -18.68 15.40
N LYS A 310 -18.47 -18.24 16.66
CA LYS A 310 -19.51 -17.45 17.33
C LYS A 310 -19.71 -16.08 16.69
N LEU A 311 -18.62 -15.43 16.26
CA LEU A 311 -18.67 -14.14 15.56
C LEU A 311 -19.33 -14.25 14.18
N ALA A 312 -19.21 -15.41 13.52
CA ALA A 312 -19.80 -15.70 12.21
C ALA A 312 -21.28 -16.11 12.26
N MET A 313 -21.83 -16.41 13.44
CA MET A 313 -23.25 -16.78 13.56
C MET A 313 -24.14 -15.54 13.54
N ALA A 314 -25.11 -15.51 12.61
CA ALA A 314 -26.14 -14.48 12.54
C ALA A 314 -27.22 -14.65 13.65
N GLY A 315 -28.17 -13.71 13.71
CA GLY A 315 -29.25 -13.72 14.70
C GLY A 315 -28.83 -13.35 16.13
N ASP A 316 -29.70 -13.60 17.11
CA ASP A 316 -29.60 -12.97 18.44
C ASP A 316 -28.67 -13.69 19.43
N THR A 317 -28.35 -14.97 19.20
CA THR A 317 -27.62 -15.82 20.16
C THR A 317 -26.29 -15.21 20.63
N TYR A 318 -25.53 -14.61 19.70
CA TYR A 318 -24.24 -13.96 19.99
C TYR A 318 -24.27 -12.45 19.70
N ALA A 319 -25.45 -11.82 19.70
CA ALA A 319 -25.59 -10.40 19.38
C ALA A 319 -24.78 -9.48 20.30
N GLU A 320 -24.78 -9.74 21.62
CA GLU A 320 -23.96 -8.93 22.55
C GLU A 320 -22.46 -9.12 22.33
N LEU A 321 -22.02 -10.33 22.00
CA LEU A 321 -20.61 -10.59 21.69
C LEU A 321 -20.16 -9.76 20.48
N ARG A 322 -20.92 -9.81 19.38
CA ARG A 322 -20.63 -9.01 18.18
C ARG A 322 -20.72 -7.52 18.47
N ARG A 323 -21.70 -7.07 19.27
CA ARG A 323 -21.84 -5.66 19.68
C ARG A 323 -20.66 -5.18 20.51
N THR A 324 -20.15 -5.98 21.44
CA THR A 324 -18.94 -5.64 22.21
C THR A 324 -17.73 -5.45 21.30
N VAL A 325 -17.55 -6.33 20.32
CA VAL A 325 -16.46 -6.19 19.33
C VAL A 325 -16.67 -4.96 18.45
N ALA A 326 -17.86 -4.74 17.89
CA ALA A 326 -18.14 -3.59 17.05
C ALA A 326 -17.95 -2.26 17.80
N ASN A 327 -18.41 -2.17 19.06
CA ASN A 327 -18.28 -0.97 19.88
C ASN A 327 -16.84 -0.66 20.31
N ALA A 328 -15.91 -1.61 20.18
CA ALA A 328 -14.50 -1.36 20.46
C ALA A 328 -13.80 -0.63 19.31
N PHE A 329 -14.37 -0.64 18.09
CA PHE A 329 -13.89 0.18 16.99
C PHE A 329 -14.28 1.64 17.16
N ARG A 330 -13.38 2.54 16.77
CA ARG A 330 -13.55 3.98 16.81
C ARG A 330 -14.72 4.40 15.94
N ASN A 331 -15.63 5.19 16.51
CA ASN A 331 -16.68 5.87 15.77
C ASN A 331 -16.38 7.38 15.70
N PRO A 332 -16.00 7.93 14.53
CA PRO A 332 -15.69 9.36 14.41
C PRO A 332 -16.92 10.25 14.67
N GLY A 333 -18.14 9.76 14.45
CA GLY A 333 -19.38 10.50 14.71
C GLY A 333 -19.66 10.73 16.20
N ALA A 334 -19.01 9.99 17.10
CA ALA A 334 -19.11 10.19 18.53
C ALA A 334 -18.13 11.27 19.07
N GLY A 335 -17.28 11.83 18.20
CA GLY A 335 -16.27 12.80 18.61
C GLY A 335 -15.14 12.19 19.46
N ASP A 336 -14.84 10.89 19.29
CA ASP A 336 -13.85 10.18 20.11
C ASP A 336 -12.41 10.56 19.76
N THR A 337 -11.71 11.16 20.72
CA THR A 337 -10.31 11.59 20.64
C THR A 337 -9.36 10.71 21.45
N SER A 338 -9.86 9.63 22.07
CA SER A 338 -9.07 8.70 22.88
C SER A 338 -8.17 7.81 22.03
N MET A 339 -6.99 7.44 22.52
CA MET A 339 -6.12 6.45 21.84
C MET A 339 -6.56 5.00 22.03
N LYS A 340 -7.57 4.74 22.87
CA LYS A 340 -7.98 3.38 23.29
C LYS A 340 -8.78 2.58 22.25
N PRO A 341 -9.77 3.15 21.54
CA PRO A 341 -10.56 2.42 20.55
C PRO A 341 -9.71 1.94 19.38
N TRP A 342 -10.18 0.87 18.74
CA TRP A 342 -9.51 0.26 17.58
C TRP A 342 -9.81 0.99 16.27
N PRO A 343 -8.89 0.91 15.30
CA PRO A 343 -7.55 0.33 15.44
C PRO A 343 -6.57 1.25 16.18
N TRP A 344 -5.52 0.68 16.77
CA TRP A 344 -4.45 1.43 17.46
C TRP A 344 -3.44 2.03 16.47
N VAL A 345 -3.97 2.69 15.44
CA VAL A 345 -3.21 3.27 14.33
C VAL A 345 -3.37 4.79 14.37
N TYR A 346 -2.29 5.53 14.13
CA TYR A 346 -2.34 6.99 14.03
C TYR A 346 -3.23 7.45 12.88
N GLY A 347 -3.85 8.62 13.04
CA GLY A 347 -4.63 9.29 11.99
C GLY A 347 -3.86 10.45 11.36
N ASP A 348 -4.47 11.09 10.37
CA ASP A 348 -3.89 12.16 9.55
C ASP A 348 -3.36 13.33 10.37
N ALA A 349 -4.06 13.69 11.45
CA ALA A 349 -3.75 14.80 12.34
C ALA A 349 -2.91 14.41 13.56
N MET A 350 -2.19 13.28 13.52
CA MET A 350 -1.32 12.93 14.64
C MET A 350 -0.24 14.03 14.83
N ASP A 351 0.04 14.37 16.09
CA ASP A 351 1.16 15.22 16.50
C ASP A 351 1.72 14.75 17.85
N ILE A 352 2.85 15.29 18.32
CA ILE A 352 3.46 14.98 19.60
C ILE A 352 3.58 16.24 20.47
N PRO A 353 2.85 16.32 21.61
CA PRO A 353 1.93 15.32 22.16
C PRO A 353 0.66 15.14 21.31
N MET A 354 0.01 13.97 21.45
CA MET A 354 -1.20 13.65 20.68
C MET A 354 -2.29 14.72 20.86
N PRO A 355 -2.78 15.33 19.77
CA PRO A 355 -3.80 16.37 19.86
C PRO A 355 -5.18 15.75 20.15
N PRO A 356 -6.04 16.44 20.94
CA PRO A 356 -7.37 15.94 21.27
C PRO A 356 -8.37 16.22 20.13
N VAL A 357 -8.10 15.67 18.95
CA VAL A 357 -8.93 15.81 17.74
C VAL A 357 -9.23 14.43 17.14
N THR A 358 -10.37 14.30 16.46
CA THR A 358 -10.85 13.00 15.94
C THR A 358 -9.96 12.43 14.85
N ASN A 359 -9.27 13.30 14.09
CA ASN A 359 -8.39 12.90 13.00
C ASN A 359 -6.99 12.48 13.47
N ALA A 360 -6.69 12.55 14.77
CA ALA A 360 -5.39 12.15 15.30
C ALA A 360 -5.21 10.62 15.37
N MET A 361 -6.32 9.87 15.31
CA MET A 361 -6.35 8.40 15.33
C MET A 361 -7.15 7.86 14.15
N ASN A 362 -6.72 6.72 13.63
CA ASN A 362 -7.37 6.05 12.50
C ASN A 362 -8.74 5.47 12.93
N TYR A 363 -9.66 5.41 11.97
CA TYR A 363 -10.94 4.72 12.05
C TYR A 363 -11.18 3.96 10.74
N LEU A 364 -11.97 2.89 10.79
CA LEU A 364 -12.39 2.17 9.59
C LEU A 364 -13.22 3.09 8.67
N THR A 365 -13.34 2.78 7.38
CA THR A 365 -14.14 3.62 6.48
C THR A 365 -15.61 3.68 6.91
N THR A 366 -16.36 4.69 6.44
CA THR A 366 -17.79 4.80 6.74
C THR A 366 -18.55 3.53 6.31
N THR A 367 -18.19 2.98 5.16
CA THR A 367 -18.73 1.71 4.65
C THR A 367 -18.40 0.53 5.58
N GLN A 368 -17.15 0.37 6.01
CA GLN A 368 -16.75 -0.69 6.95
C GLN A 368 -17.48 -0.58 8.30
N LEU A 369 -17.64 0.64 8.82
CA LEU A 369 -18.38 0.88 10.06
C LEU A 369 -19.86 0.52 9.93
N ALA A 370 -20.50 0.85 8.80
CA ALA A 370 -21.87 0.46 8.53
C ALA A 370 -22.01 -1.08 8.42
N GLN A 371 -21.06 -1.76 7.78
CA GLN A 371 -21.02 -3.22 7.72
C GLN A 371 -20.89 -3.85 9.12
N LEU A 372 -20.02 -3.31 9.98
CA LEU A 372 -19.91 -3.75 11.38
C LEU A 372 -21.21 -3.56 12.16
N GLU A 373 -21.97 -2.50 11.88
CA GLU A 373 -23.27 -2.24 12.52
C GLU A 373 -24.33 -3.29 12.13
N TYR A 374 -24.44 -3.62 10.84
CA TYR A 374 -25.30 -4.71 10.35
C TYR A 374 -24.88 -6.06 10.94
N TRP A 375 -23.57 -6.35 10.95
CA TRP A 375 -23.02 -7.56 11.54
C TRP A 375 -23.33 -7.67 13.04
N ALA A 376 -23.14 -6.59 13.80
CA ALA A 376 -23.47 -6.56 15.23
C ALA A 376 -24.95 -6.86 15.49
N ARG A 377 -25.85 -6.37 14.62
CA ARG A 377 -27.30 -6.65 14.66
C ARG A 377 -27.69 -8.05 14.17
N GLY A 378 -26.75 -8.85 13.68
CA GLY A 378 -27.04 -10.17 13.13
C GLY A 378 -27.67 -10.13 11.73
N GLN A 379 -27.56 -9.01 11.02
CA GLN A 379 -28.13 -8.75 9.69
C GLN A 379 -27.06 -8.88 8.61
N PHE A 380 -26.51 -10.09 8.45
CA PHE A 380 -25.42 -10.37 7.53
C PHE A 380 -25.56 -11.79 6.97
N VAL A 381 -24.84 -12.10 5.89
CA VAL A 381 -24.77 -13.45 5.33
C VAL A 381 -23.76 -14.26 6.15
N PRO A 382 -24.17 -15.33 6.87
CA PRO A 382 -23.28 -16.13 7.69
C PRO A 382 -22.56 -17.19 6.84
N ASP A 383 -21.72 -16.73 5.91
CA ASP A 383 -21.00 -17.54 4.91
C ASP A 383 -19.56 -17.91 5.32
N TYR A 384 -19.29 -17.93 6.63
CA TYR A 384 -18.02 -18.44 7.13
C TYR A 384 -17.96 -19.96 6.98
N ASP A 385 -16.96 -20.41 6.26
CA ASP A 385 -16.59 -21.82 6.15
C ASP A 385 -15.09 -21.94 6.48
N PRO A 386 -14.70 -22.65 7.56
CA PRO A 386 -13.30 -22.83 7.93
C PRO A 386 -12.50 -23.61 6.88
N ASP A 387 -13.16 -24.40 6.02
CA ASP A 387 -12.54 -25.19 4.96
C ASP A 387 -12.47 -24.43 3.63
N ASN A 388 -13.05 -23.22 3.55
CA ASN A 388 -13.03 -22.40 2.35
C ASN A 388 -11.60 -21.91 2.04
N ALA A 389 -11.03 -22.42 0.95
CA ALA A 389 -9.79 -21.93 0.37
C ALA A 389 -10.11 -20.92 -0.76
N PRO A 390 -9.88 -19.60 -0.56
CA PRO A 390 -10.04 -18.64 -1.64
C PRO A 390 -8.98 -18.88 -2.74
N PRO A 391 -9.24 -18.46 -3.99
CA PRO A 391 -8.27 -18.52 -5.08
C PRO A 391 -6.93 -17.90 -4.67
N GLY A 392 -5.85 -18.68 -4.76
CA GLY A 392 -4.48 -18.25 -4.50
C GLY A 392 -3.73 -17.84 -5.78
N ALA A 393 -4.32 -18.11 -6.95
CA ALA A 393 -3.83 -17.67 -8.24
C ALA A 393 -4.96 -17.25 -9.19
N LEU A 394 -4.65 -16.38 -10.16
CA LEU A 394 -5.67 -15.81 -11.06
C LEU A 394 -6.39 -16.86 -11.92
N TYR A 395 -5.71 -17.93 -12.32
CA TYR A 395 -6.30 -19.00 -13.14
C TYR A 395 -7.37 -19.82 -12.38
N GLU A 396 -7.41 -19.70 -11.05
CA GLU A 396 -8.44 -20.30 -10.20
C GLU A 396 -9.69 -19.41 -10.07
N VAL A 397 -9.60 -18.15 -10.51
CA VAL A 397 -10.72 -17.20 -10.54
C VAL A 397 -11.49 -17.36 -11.84
N PRO A 398 -12.84 -17.44 -11.83
CA PRO A 398 -13.64 -17.43 -13.04
C PRO A 398 -13.33 -16.21 -13.92
N VAL A 399 -13.23 -16.40 -15.23
CA VAL A 399 -12.85 -15.32 -16.18
C VAL A 399 -13.69 -14.05 -16.00
N ALA A 400 -14.98 -14.19 -15.70
CA ALA A 400 -15.88 -13.06 -15.46
C ALA A 400 -15.52 -12.21 -14.23
N GLU A 401 -14.80 -12.78 -13.27
CA GLU A 401 -14.43 -12.16 -11.99
C GLU A 401 -12.95 -11.72 -11.96
N GLN A 402 -12.12 -12.21 -12.89
CA GLN A 402 -10.69 -11.92 -12.94
C GLN A 402 -10.37 -10.40 -12.96
N PRO A 403 -11.07 -9.54 -13.73
CA PRO A 403 -10.80 -8.10 -13.70
C PRO A 403 -10.97 -7.46 -12.31
N ALA A 404 -12.05 -7.81 -11.61
CA ALA A 404 -12.30 -7.30 -10.26
C ALA A 404 -11.29 -7.87 -9.24
N ALA A 405 -10.88 -9.13 -9.42
CA ALA A 405 -9.83 -9.74 -8.59
C ALA A 405 -8.48 -9.02 -8.76
N LEU A 406 -8.11 -8.65 -9.99
CA LEU A 406 -6.90 -7.88 -10.30
C LEU A 406 -6.95 -6.48 -9.66
N ASP A 407 -8.05 -5.75 -9.84
CA ASP A 407 -8.24 -4.41 -9.27
C ASP A 407 -8.16 -4.45 -7.73
N LYS A 408 -8.83 -5.43 -7.11
CA LYS A 408 -8.81 -5.64 -5.65
C LYS A 408 -7.42 -6.03 -5.16
N ALA A 409 -6.76 -6.98 -5.82
CA ALA A 409 -5.44 -7.48 -5.42
C ALA A 409 -4.37 -6.39 -5.44
N ALA A 410 -4.37 -5.52 -6.46
CA ALA A 410 -3.41 -4.43 -6.52
C ALA A 410 -3.54 -3.44 -5.34
N LEU A 411 -4.77 -3.23 -4.85
CA LEU A 411 -5.08 -2.19 -3.85
C LEU A 411 -5.20 -2.72 -2.41
N GLU A 412 -5.52 -4.00 -2.19
CA GLU A 412 -5.57 -4.58 -0.85
C GLU A 412 -4.21 -4.60 -0.15
N PHE A 413 -3.15 -4.63 -0.94
CA PHE A 413 -1.79 -4.54 -0.44
C PHE A 413 -1.27 -3.09 -0.41
N CYS A 414 -2.12 -2.09 -0.46
CA CYS A 414 -1.75 -0.69 -0.20
C CYS A 414 -2.40 -0.18 1.08
N LEU A 415 -1.71 0.73 1.77
CA LEU A 415 -2.16 1.27 3.04
C LEU A 415 -3.13 2.42 2.83
N ALA A 416 -4.22 2.43 3.59
CA ALA A 416 -5.04 3.62 3.77
C ALA A 416 -4.89 4.09 5.22
N ASP A 417 -4.28 5.27 5.33
CA ASP A 417 -4.13 6.07 6.54
C ASP A 417 -3.17 5.55 7.63
N ALA A 418 -2.59 6.41 8.49
CA ALA A 418 -2.61 7.88 8.41
C ALA A 418 -2.13 8.37 7.04
N PHE A 419 -2.74 9.41 6.49
CA PHE A 419 -2.13 10.13 5.39
C PHE A 419 -1.20 11.19 5.97
N HIS A 420 0.00 10.73 6.36
CA HIS A 420 1.06 11.55 6.95
C HIS A 420 2.49 11.25 6.42
N PRO A 421 2.75 11.23 5.10
CA PRO A 421 1.81 11.23 3.98
C PRO A 421 1.21 9.84 3.69
N GLY A 422 1.75 8.76 4.23
CA GLY A 422 1.44 7.37 3.81
C GLY A 422 2.62 6.75 3.07
N CYS A 423 2.52 5.49 2.60
CA CYS A 423 3.62 4.82 1.91
C CYS A 423 3.53 4.87 0.38
N GLU A 424 2.47 4.32 -0.22
CA GLU A 424 2.33 4.24 -1.68
C GLU A 424 1.69 5.49 -2.29
N MET A 425 0.64 5.99 -1.64
CA MET A 425 -0.21 7.11 -2.06
C MET A 425 -0.72 7.85 -0.82
N THR A 426 -1.40 8.98 -1.02
CA THR A 426 -1.92 9.82 0.07
C THR A 426 -3.32 10.35 -0.19
N TRP A 427 -3.80 11.24 0.68
CA TRP A 427 -5.18 11.75 0.79
C TRP A 427 -5.88 12.21 -0.52
N PRO A 428 -5.23 12.67 -1.61
CA PRO A 428 -5.94 12.95 -2.85
C PRO A 428 -6.82 11.78 -3.30
N VAL A 429 -6.35 10.55 -3.14
CA VAL A 429 -7.06 9.35 -3.60
C VAL A 429 -8.42 9.14 -2.93
N ARG A 430 -8.75 9.83 -1.82
CA ARG A 430 -10.10 9.80 -1.22
C ARG A 430 -11.08 10.82 -1.80
N HIS A 431 -10.76 11.47 -2.92
CA HIS A 431 -11.64 12.41 -3.61
C HIS A 431 -12.27 11.81 -4.88
N ALA A 432 -13.61 11.70 -4.89
CA ALA A 432 -14.38 11.14 -6.00
C ALA A 432 -14.15 11.87 -7.34
N THR A 433 -13.78 13.15 -7.31
CA THR A 433 -13.49 13.95 -8.50
C THR A 433 -12.36 13.38 -9.35
N MET A 434 -11.42 12.63 -8.73
CA MET A 434 -10.31 11.98 -9.42
C MET A 434 -10.74 10.79 -10.29
N TYR A 435 -11.96 10.27 -10.13
CA TYR A 435 -12.38 9.00 -10.72
C TYR A 435 -13.32 9.20 -11.92
N GLN A 436 -13.19 8.33 -12.91
CA GLN A 436 -14.12 8.20 -14.03
C GLN A 436 -15.05 6.98 -13.90
N GLU A 437 -14.56 5.93 -13.23
CA GLU A 437 -15.33 4.79 -12.72
C GLU A 437 -14.68 4.33 -11.40
N PRO A 438 -15.35 3.52 -10.56
CA PRO A 438 -14.74 2.98 -9.36
C PRO A 438 -13.35 2.41 -9.64
N TYR A 439 -12.38 2.80 -8.80
CA TYR A 439 -10.97 2.37 -8.91
C TYR A 439 -10.22 2.82 -10.18
N ARG A 440 -10.81 3.62 -11.08
CA ARG A 440 -10.12 4.11 -12.29
C ARG A 440 -10.05 5.63 -12.30
N TRP A 441 -8.83 6.15 -12.27
CA TRP A 441 -8.61 7.59 -12.32
C TRP A 441 -8.95 8.18 -13.68
N ARG A 442 -9.36 9.45 -13.65
CA ARG A 442 -9.63 10.29 -14.81
C ARG A 442 -8.30 10.86 -15.31
N HIS A 443 -8.00 10.60 -16.58
CA HIS A 443 -6.78 11.09 -17.21
C HIS A 443 -6.97 12.53 -17.69
N ARG A 444 -6.03 13.41 -17.35
CA ARG A 444 -6.01 14.81 -17.81
C ARG A 444 -5.62 14.87 -19.28
N PRO A 445 -6.42 15.50 -20.16
CA PRO A 445 -6.04 15.69 -21.55
C PRO A 445 -4.79 16.57 -21.68
N LYS A 446 -3.91 16.28 -22.64
CA LYS A 446 -2.67 17.06 -22.86
C LYS A 446 -2.91 18.55 -23.17
N VAL A 447 -4.11 18.90 -23.65
CA VAL A 447 -4.52 20.27 -23.94
C VAL A 447 -5.00 21.04 -22.70
N ASP A 448 -5.31 20.34 -21.60
CA ASP A 448 -5.81 20.90 -20.36
C ASP A 448 -4.70 20.91 -19.29
N LEU A 449 -3.83 21.91 -19.39
CA LEU A 449 -2.68 22.05 -18.48
C LEU A 449 -3.14 22.38 -17.05
N GLU A 450 -2.54 21.71 -16.08
CA GLU A 450 -2.77 22.05 -14.67
C GLU A 450 -2.25 23.48 -14.39
N PRO A 451 -3.02 24.34 -13.71
CA PRO A 451 -2.58 25.68 -13.36
C PRO A 451 -1.44 25.65 -12.34
N ASP A 452 -0.65 26.71 -12.33
CA ASP A 452 0.28 26.96 -11.24
C ASP A 452 -0.47 27.49 -10.00
N TYR A 453 -0.40 26.78 -8.87
CA TYR A 453 -1.02 27.19 -7.59
C TYR A 453 -0.14 28.17 -6.78
N GLY A 454 0.88 28.78 -7.38
CA GLY A 454 1.69 29.81 -6.73
C GLY A 454 2.65 29.25 -5.67
N THR A 455 3.11 30.11 -4.75
CA THR A 455 4.17 29.74 -3.79
C THR A 455 3.72 28.86 -2.63
N THR A 456 2.41 28.79 -2.39
CA THR A 456 1.78 28.07 -1.29
C THR A 456 0.50 27.45 -1.80
N LEU A 457 0.29 26.16 -1.55
CA LEU A 457 -0.96 25.47 -1.86
C LEU A 457 -1.84 25.45 -0.62
N THR A 458 -3.01 26.07 -0.71
CA THR A 458 -4.01 26.07 0.38
C THR A 458 -5.02 24.93 0.22
N SER A 459 -5.71 24.57 1.32
CA SER A 459 -6.86 23.66 1.26
C SER A 459 -7.93 24.11 0.28
N ALA A 460 -8.23 25.42 0.25
CA ALA A 460 -9.23 25.97 -0.67
C ALA A 460 -8.85 25.78 -2.14
N GLU A 461 -7.58 25.98 -2.50
CA GLU A 461 -7.08 25.75 -3.86
C GLU A 461 -7.05 24.26 -4.20
N ALA A 462 -6.55 23.43 -3.28
CA ALA A 462 -6.45 21.99 -3.47
C ALA A 462 -7.83 21.35 -3.71
N LEU A 463 -8.84 21.77 -2.95
CA LEU A 463 -10.21 21.26 -3.00
C LEU A 463 -11.10 21.98 -4.03
N SER A 464 -10.56 22.96 -4.76
CA SER A 464 -11.34 23.71 -5.75
C SER A 464 -11.68 22.83 -6.97
N TYR A 465 -12.74 23.19 -7.70
CA TYR A 465 -13.17 22.45 -8.89
C TYR A 465 -12.09 22.33 -9.97
N ASN A 466 -11.22 23.35 -10.10
CA ASN A 466 -10.06 23.37 -10.99
C ASN A 466 -8.74 23.06 -10.26
N GLY A 467 -8.85 22.53 -9.04
CA GLY A 467 -7.73 22.08 -8.23
C GLY A 467 -7.07 20.80 -8.76
N PRO A 468 -6.01 20.33 -8.09
CA PRO A 468 -5.23 19.17 -8.50
C PRO A 468 -5.98 17.83 -8.38
N LEU A 469 -7.21 17.82 -7.85
CA LEU A 469 -7.96 16.62 -7.47
C LEU A 469 -9.02 16.16 -8.49
N TYR A 470 -9.00 16.66 -9.72
CA TYR A 470 -9.99 16.30 -10.74
C TYR A 470 -9.47 15.32 -11.81
N ALA A 471 -8.42 15.69 -12.54
CA ALA A 471 -7.86 14.86 -13.59
C ALA A 471 -6.34 14.79 -13.46
N GLN A 472 -5.81 13.59 -13.67
CA GLN A 472 -4.44 13.21 -13.33
C GLN A 472 -3.57 13.14 -14.58
N PHE A 473 -2.35 13.62 -14.49
CA PHE A 473 -1.30 13.52 -15.51
C PHE A 473 -0.09 12.74 -14.92
N PRO A 474 0.87 12.27 -15.72
CA PRO A 474 2.00 11.49 -15.21
C PRO A 474 2.65 12.16 -13.98
N GLY A 475 2.89 11.40 -12.92
CA GLY A 475 3.51 11.88 -11.68
C GLY A 475 2.59 12.65 -10.71
N SER A 476 1.31 12.82 -11.02
CA SER A 476 0.36 13.59 -10.19
C SER A 476 -0.09 12.88 -8.91
N ILE A 477 0.07 11.55 -8.84
CA ILE A 477 -0.32 10.75 -7.67
C ILE A 477 0.77 10.72 -6.60
N THR A 478 2.04 10.57 -7.00
CA THR A 478 3.17 10.39 -6.08
C THR A 478 3.84 11.71 -5.67
N ARG A 479 3.54 12.83 -6.36
CA ARG A 479 4.14 14.16 -6.06
C ARG A 479 3.94 14.64 -4.62
N TRP A 480 2.89 14.15 -3.96
CA TRP A 480 2.52 14.49 -2.59
C TRP A 480 3.37 13.76 -1.53
N MET A 481 4.00 12.66 -1.91
CA MET A 481 4.75 11.81 -0.99
C MET A 481 6.08 12.45 -0.59
N ALA A 482 6.73 11.85 0.40
CA ALA A 482 8.07 12.25 0.85
C ALA A 482 9.10 12.22 -0.28
N VAL A 483 10.03 13.18 -0.25
CA VAL A 483 11.23 13.20 -1.10
C VAL A 483 12.49 13.29 -0.23
N PRO A 484 13.36 12.26 -0.26
CA PRO A 484 13.15 10.95 -0.88
C PRO A 484 12.29 10.03 0.01
N TRP A 485 11.61 9.04 -0.60
CA TRP A 485 10.71 8.12 0.12
C TRP A 485 11.34 7.35 1.31
N GLN A 486 12.65 7.11 1.26
CA GLN A 486 13.39 6.41 2.32
C GLN A 486 13.32 7.13 3.67
N THR A 487 13.25 8.46 3.65
CA THR A 487 13.19 9.27 4.88
C THR A 487 11.87 9.06 5.62
N ASP A 488 10.78 8.87 4.87
CA ASP A 488 9.47 8.52 5.40
C ASP A 488 9.43 7.08 5.93
N THR A 489 9.96 6.12 5.17
CA THR A 489 10.06 4.72 5.64
C THR A 489 10.86 4.61 6.95
N ALA A 490 11.98 5.32 7.07
CA ALA A 490 12.75 5.35 8.31
C ALA A 490 12.02 6.03 9.49
N SER A 491 11.01 6.85 9.18
CA SER A 491 10.25 7.64 10.15
C SER A 491 8.87 7.06 10.49
N CYS A 492 8.38 6.11 9.71
CA CYS A 492 7.16 5.34 9.98
C CYS A 492 7.40 4.37 11.15
N ARG A 493 7.07 4.82 12.37
CA ARG A 493 7.24 4.03 13.61
C ARG A 493 5.99 4.02 14.46
N SER A 494 6.16 3.65 15.73
CA SER A 494 5.11 3.47 16.71
C SER A 494 5.56 3.88 18.11
N GLY A 495 4.62 4.01 19.04
CA GLY A 495 4.91 4.23 20.45
C GLY A 495 5.58 5.57 20.75
N TYR A 496 5.17 6.65 20.06
CA TYR A 496 5.79 7.97 20.23
C TYR A 496 5.62 8.58 21.63
N ASP A 497 4.60 8.13 22.35
CA ASP A 497 4.41 8.40 23.77
C ASP A 497 4.63 7.13 24.59
N ALA A 498 5.89 6.88 24.96
CA ALA A 498 6.27 5.73 25.76
C ALA A 498 5.68 5.73 27.19
N GLN A 499 5.10 6.85 27.67
CA GLN A 499 4.35 6.86 28.93
C GLN A 499 2.97 6.23 28.78
N TYR A 500 2.38 6.32 27.58
CA TYR A 500 1.15 5.63 27.23
C TYR A 500 1.42 4.15 26.91
N ASP A 501 2.21 3.88 25.88
CA ASP A 501 2.59 2.54 25.46
C ASP A 501 3.88 2.60 24.61
N PRO A 502 4.87 1.70 24.82
CA PRO A 502 6.13 1.73 24.07
C PRO A 502 6.03 1.29 22.60
N TYR A 503 4.90 0.70 22.18
CA TYR A 503 4.69 0.13 20.85
C TYR A 503 3.46 0.69 20.13
N LEU A 504 2.56 1.38 20.82
CA LEU A 504 1.30 1.90 20.29
C LEU A 504 1.08 3.39 20.62
N PRO A 505 0.31 4.11 19.79
CA PRO A 505 -0.19 3.70 18.47
C PRO A 505 0.92 3.51 17.43
N THR A 506 0.58 3.01 16.25
CA THR A 506 1.52 2.79 15.13
C THR A 506 1.07 3.48 13.85
N PHE A 507 2.01 3.80 12.94
CA PHE A 507 1.70 4.24 11.58
C PHE A 507 1.29 3.07 10.69
N TRP A 508 2.22 2.47 9.94
CA TRP A 508 1.87 1.51 8.89
C TRP A 508 2.62 0.16 9.01
N PRO A 509 2.38 -0.60 10.09
CA PRO A 509 3.14 -1.82 10.39
C PRO A 509 3.04 -2.89 9.28
N ALA A 510 1.94 -2.94 8.52
CA ALA A 510 1.77 -3.91 7.43
C ALA A 510 2.79 -3.74 6.28
N ARG A 511 3.34 -2.54 6.05
CA ARG A 511 4.38 -2.30 5.02
C ARG A 511 5.74 -2.01 5.61
N VAL A 512 5.78 -1.32 6.74
CA VAL A 512 7.00 -0.91 7.45
C VAL A 512 6.93 -1.48 8.86
N PRO A 513 7.43 -2.70 9.10
CA PRO A 513 7.35 -3.36 10.40
C PRO A 513 7.98 -2.51 11.51
N ASN A 514 7.44 -2.60 12.73
CA ASN A 514 8.02 -1.92 13.90
C ASN A 514 8.80 -2.91 14.77
N GLN A 515 8.13 -4.00 15.17
CA GLN A 515 8.70 -5.07 15.98
C GLN A 515 8.33 -6.42 15.38
N VAL A 516 9.34 -7.28 15.17
CA VAL A 516 9.22 -8.52 14.40
C VAL A 516 9.70 -9.73 15.19
N LEU A 517 9.27 -10.94 14.78
CA LEU A 517 9.94 -12.17 15.20
C LEU A 517 11.23 -12.34 14.40
N SER A 518 12.38 -12.28 15.07
CA SER A 518 13.68 -12.48 14.40
C SER A 518 13.90 -13.95 14.04
N GLU A 519 14.69 -14.20 13.00
CA GLU A 519 15.14 -15.55 12.64
C GLU A 519 15.80 -16.26 13.83
N GLU A 520 16.63 -15.57 14.62
CA GLU A 520 17.27 -16.14 15.81
C GLU A 520 16.25 -16.63 16.85
N ASN A 521 15.24 -15.81 17.16
CA ASN A 521 14.20 -16.20 18.10
C ASN A 521 13.34 -17.33 17.52
N TYR A 522 13.01 -17.28 16.24
CA TYR A 522 12.29 -18.36 15.55
C TYR A 522 13.05 -19.70 15.67
N GLN A 523 14.37 -19.72 15.45
CA GLN A 523 15.17 -20.93 15.62
C GLN A 523 15.12 -21.47 17.05
N GLN A 524 15.14 -20.59 18.06
CA GLN A 524 14.94 -21.01 19.46
C GLN A 524 13.53 -21.57 19.70
N VAL A 525 12.49 -20.98 19.12
CA VAL A 525 11.12 -21.52 19.22
C VAL A 525 11.02 -22.93 18.65
N MET A 526 11.72 -23.20 17.55
CA MET A 526 11.71 -24.50 16.88
C MET A 526 12.65 -25.54 17.51
N ASP A 527 13.60 -25.13 18.35
CA ASP A 527 14.55 -26.04 19.02
C ASP A 527 13.89 -26.80 20.18
N LEU A 528 13.54 -28.07 19.94
CA LEU A 528 12.93 -28.95 20.94
C LEU A 528 13.86 -29.35 22.09
N SER A 529 15.17 -29.04 22.00
CA SER A 529 16.11 -29.28 23.10
C SER A 529 16.05 -28.20 24.19
N LEU A 530 15.50 -27.02 23.86
CA LEU A 530 15.28 -25.94 24.82
C LEU A 530 14.04 -26.20 25.67
N SER A 531 14.04 -25.65 26.89
CA SER A 531 12.87 -25.73 27.76
C SER A 531 11.69 -24.97 27.15
N ARG A 532 10.46 -25.39 27.49
CA ARG A 532 9.24 -24.68 27.07
C ARG A 532 9.28 -23.20 27.42
N GLU A 533 9.77 -22.87 28.61
CA GLU A 533 9.94 -21.48 29.08
C GLU A 533 10.88 -20.67 28.17
N GLN A 534 12.03 -21.23 27.80
CA GLN A 534 12.98 -20.56 26.88
C GLN A 534 12.36 -20.31 25.51
N ARG A 535 11.64 -21.30 24.98
CA ARG A 535 10.96 -21.21 23.67
C ARG A 535 9.84 -20.17 23.69
N LEU A 536 9.04 -20.13 24.77
CA LEU A 536 8.00 -19.13 24.97
C LEU A 536 8.59 -17.71 25.10
N ALA A 537 9.69 -17.57 25.82
CA ALA A 537 10.40 -16.30 25.93
C ALA A 537 10.92 -15.84 24.56
N ALA A 538 11.47 -16.75 23.74
CA ALA A 538 11.91 -16.45 22.38
C ALA A 538 10.75 -16.01 21.47
N PHE A 539 9.62 -16.72 21.48
CA PHE A 539 8.44 -16.38 20.67
C PHE A 539 7.87 -15.00 21.00
N ASN A 540 7.82 -14.67 22.29
CA ASN A 540 7.26 -13.40 22.76
C ASN A 540 8.25 -12.24 22.69
N LYS A 541 9.56 -12.50 22.52
CA LYS A 541 10.56 -11.46 22.32
C LYS A 541 10.47 -10.94 20.88
N ARG A 542 10.08 -9.67 20.74
CA ARG A 542 10.03 -8.97 19.46
C ARG A 542 11.21 -8.03 19.29
N SER A 543 11.90 -8.12 18.16
CA SER A 543 13.06 -7.31 17.83
C SER A 543 12.64 -6.05 17.09
N ASP A 544 13.26 -4.90 17.38
CA ASP A 544 13.01 -3.66 16.64
C ASP A 544 13.48 -3.80 15.19
N TRP A 545 12.59 -3.62 14.22
CA TRP A 545 12.91 -3.80 12.80
C TRP A 545 13.98 -2.80 12.30
N ASN A 546 13.91 -1.56 12.79
CA ASN A 546 14.85 -0.50 12.45
C ASN A 546 16.27 -0.68 13.02
N ARG A 547 16.54 -1.71 13.84
CA ARG A 547 17.89 -2.01 14.34
C ARG A 547 18.90 -2.23 13.21
N THR A 548 18.42 -2.68 12.04
CA THR A 548 19.19 -2.82 10.79
C THR A 548 19.85 -1.50 10.36
N LEU A 549 19.21 -0.36 10.62
CA LEU A 549 19.73 0.96 10.28
C LEU A 549 20.85 1.44 11.21
N GLY A 550 21.13 0.76 12.32
CA GLY A 550 22.21 1.13 13.24
C GLY A 550 21.91 2.40 14.05
N ALA A 551 22.94 3.25 14.21
CA ALA A 551 22.92 4.40 15.12
C ALA A 551 21.80 5.41 14.82
N HIS A 552 21.18 5.91 15.88
CA HIS A 552 19.99 6.79 15.87
C HIS A 552 20.09 8.04 14.99
N ASP A 553 21.24 8.70 14.97
CA ASP A 553 21.48 9.98 14.29
C ASP A 553 21.72 9.83 12.78
N GLN A 554 21.89 8.60 12.30
CA GLN A 554 22.17 8.29 10.90
C GLN A 554 21.03 7.53 10.22
N GLN A 555 19.94 7.20 10.91
CA GLN A 555 18.94 6.26 10.38
C GLN A 555 18.28 6.73 9.07
N LEU A 556 18.01 8.03 8.91
CA LEU A 556 17.49 8.58 7.65
C LEU A 556 18.49 8.38 6.49
N ALA A 557 19.75 8.75 6.69
CA ALA A 557 20.82 8.59 5.71
C ALA A 557 21.10 7.11 5.41
N ASN A 558 21.05 6.25 6.43
CA ASN A 558 21.26 4.83 6.30
C ASN A 558 20.13 4.18 5.49
N MET A 559 18.87 4.56 5.68
CA MET A 559 17.77 4.00 4.88
C MET A 559 17.96 4.31 3.39
N ILE A 560 18.51 5.48 3.02
CA ILE A 560 18.79 5.82 1.60
C ILE A 560 19.74 4.81 0.95
N HIS A 561 20.78 4.37 1.66
CA HIS A 561 21.80 3.48 1.10
C HIS A 561 21.59 2.01 1.42
N ARG A 562 20.83 1.71 2.48
CA ARG A 562 20.69 0.38 3.08
C ARG A 562 19.25 -0.13 3.10
N PHE A 563 18.30 0.52 2.42
CA PHE A 563 16.94 -0.02 2.27
C PHE A 563 16.90 -1.50 1.84
N PRO A 564 17.80 -2.01 0.97
CA PRO A 564 17.76 -3.42 0.60
C PRO A 564 18.20 -4.35 1.73
N GLU A 565 18.84 -3.84 2.78
CA GLU A 565 19.26 -4.66 3.93
C GLU A 565 18.14 -4.88 4.94
N MET A 566 17.09 -4.05 4.89
CA MET A 566 15.94 -4.14 5.79
C MET A 566 15.23 -5.48 5.67
N GLY A 567 14.83 -6.04 6.80
CA GLY A 567 14.21 -7.37 6.87
C GLY A 567 12.85 -7.43 6.20
N ILE A 568 12.58 -8.53 5.50
CA ILE A 568 11.27 -8.87 4.95
C ILE A 568 10.68 -9.93 5.85
N VAL A 569 9.44 -9.73 6.28
CA VAL A 569 8.75 -10.69 7.13
C VAL A 569 8.03 -11.71 6.27
N GLU A 570 8.50 -12.95 6.35
CA GLU A 570 8.13 -14.06 5.48
C GLU A 570 7.44 -15.17 6.28
N LEU A 571 6.59 -15.95 5.60
CA LEU A 571 5.96 -17.10 6.20
C LEU A 571 7.00 -18.19 6.53
N ARG A 572 6.84 -18.84 7.69
CA ARG A 572 7.61 -20.00 8.14
C ARG A 572 6.66 -21.02 8.78
N SER A 573 7.03 -22.29 8.71
CA SER A 573 6.34 -23.34 9.46
C SER A 573 6.44 -23.05 10.96
N GLY A 574 5.36 -23.29 11.69
CA GLY A 574 5.33 -23.23 13.14
C GLY A 574 5.14 -24.62 13.74
N ILE A 575 4.39 -24.69 14.84
CA ILE A 575 4.16 -25.93 15.59
C ILE A 575 2.67 -26.25 15.54
N GLU A 576 2.34 -27.39 14.94
CA GLU A 576 0.98 -27.86 14.81
C GLU A 576 0.37 -28.23 16.17
N ASN A 577 -0.91 -27.90 16.36
CA ASN A 577 -1.71 -28.27 17.55
C ASN A 577 -1.11 -27.84 18.89
N ASP A 578 -0.40 -26.72 18.93
CA ASP A 578 0.22 -26.19 20.13
C ASP A 578 -0.59 -24.99 20.70
N PRO A 579 -0.83 -24.92 22.01
CA PRO A 579 -1.65 -23.85 22.60
C PRO A 579 -0.95 -22.49 22.60
N ASP A 580 0.38 -22.45 22.57
CA ASP A 580 1.15 -21.20 22.67
C ASP A 580 1.85 -20.82 21.36
N PHE A 581 2.10 -21.80 20.48
CA PHE A 581 2.77 -21.59 19.20
C PHE A 581 1.81 -21.86 18.03
N PRO A 582 1.65 -20.93 17.09
CA PRO A 582 0.81 -21.17 15.92
C PRO A 582 1.46 -22.18 14.96
N PRO A 583 0.66 -22.86 14.12
CA PRO A 583 1.14 -23.78 13.09
C PRO A 583 1.92 -23.08 11.97
N VAL A 584 1.76 -21.76 11.87
CA VAL A 584 2.45 -20.92 10.91
C VAL A 584 2.89 -19.64 11.62
N MET A 585 4.13 -19.24 11.40
CA MET A 585 4.72 -18.01 11.93
C MET A 585 5.13 -17.08 10.78
N GLN A 586 5.23 -15.79 11.05
CA GLN A 586 5.92 -14.89 10.14
C GLN A 586 7.18 -14.33 10.79
N VAL A 587 8.29 -14.44 10.07
CA VAL A 587 9.65 -14.29 10.60
C VAL A 587 10.42 -13.36 9.67
N GLU A 588 11.16 -12.44 10.27
CA GLU A 588 12.06 -11.56 9.54
C GLU A 588 13.22 -12.36 8.91
N ASP A 589 13.42 -12.23 7.59
CA ASP A 589 14.45 -12.98 6.84
C ASP A 589 15.88 -12.65 7.25
N ARG A 590 16.10 -11.40 7.69
CA ARG A 590 17.38 -10.88 8.20
C ARG A 590 17.14 -9.62 9.03
N GLY A 591 18.03 -9.35 9.97
CA GLY A 591 17.98 -8.11 10.74
C GLY A 591 19.36 -7.66 11.21
N GLY A 592 19.43 -6.41 11.67
CA GLY A 592 20.61 -5.87 12.33
C GLY A 592 20.87 -6.49 13.70
N LYS A 593 21.98 -6.09 14.32
CA LYS A 593 22.29 -6.45 15.70
C LYS A 593 21.24 -5.86 16.65
N GLU A 594 20.85 -6.63 17.66
CA GLU A 594 20.01 -6.13 18.75
C GLU A 594 20.67 -4.91 19.41
N GLN A 595 19.84 -3.91 19.69
CA GLN A 595 20.24 -2.69 20.37
C GLN A 595 19.96 -2.81 21.86
N ASP A 596 20.85 -2.29 22.70
CA ASP A 596 20.60 -2.22 24.14
C ASP A 596 19.53 -1.15 24.48
N ALA A 597 19.06 -1.15 25.72
CA ALA A 597 18.01 -0.23 26.17
C ALA A 597 18.41 1.25 26.04
N THR A 598 19.70 1.59 26.18
CA THR A 598 20.20 2.96 26.04
C THR A 598 20.16 3.41 24.59
N GLN A 599 20.60 2.54 23.67
CA GLN A 599 20.54 2.78 22.24
C GLN A 599 19.08 2.93 21.76
N GLN A 600 18.19 2.03 22.19
CA GLN A 600 16.76 2.11 21.88
C GLN A 600 16.13 3.42 22.39
N ALA A 601 16.43 3.83 23.61
CA ALA A 601 15.93 5.09 24.17
C ALA A 601 16.40 6.31 23.36
N LEU A 602 17.66 6.29 22.91
CA LEU A 602 18.22 7.36 22.10
C LEU A 602 17.58 7.42 20.70
N VAL A 603 17.37 6.26 20.07
CA VAL A 603 16.62 6.12 18.82
C VAL A 603 15.20 6.70 18.95
N ARG A 604 14.48 6.35 20.02
CA ARG A 604 13.13 6.89 20.28
C ARG A 604 13.14 8.40 20.50
N LYS A 605 14.11 8.92 21.25
CA LYS A 605 14.26 10.36 21.49
C LYS A 605 14.47 11.12 20.17
N THR A 606 15.37 10.64 19.32
CA THR A 606 15.67 11.28 18.04
C THR A 606 14.48 11.25 17.10
N GLN A 607 13.76 10.13 17.04
CA GLN A 607 12.56 10.05 16.20
C GLN A 607 11.46 11.00 16.69
N ARG A 608 11.24 11.08 18.01
CA ARG A 608 10.28 12.03 18.58
C ARG A 608 10.63 13.48 18.24
N ALA A 609 11.93 13.80 18.24
CA ALA A 609 12.41 15.13 17.86
C ALA A 609 12.14 15.43 16.38
N LEU A 610 12.43 14.47 15.48
CA LEU A 610 12.15 14.58 14.05
C LEU A 610 10.68 14.87 13.75
N LEU A 611 9.75 14.17 14.41
CA LEU A 611 8.32 14.40 14.21
C LEU A 611 7.82 15.71 14.83
N SER A 612 8.29 16.07 16.02
CA SER A 612 7.88 17.32 16.68
C SER A 612 8.54 18.59 16.10
N GLY A 613 9.30 18.45 15.00
CA GLY A 613 10.05 19.55 14.39
C GLY A 613 11.15 20.14 15.30
N ARG A 614 11.53 19.44 16.38
CA ARG A 614 12.56 19.86 17.32
C ARG A 614 13.88 19.19 16.94
N LYS A 615 15.00 19.92 16.95
CA LYS A 615 16.31 19.28 16.81
C LYS A 615 16.55 18.34 18.01
N PRO A 616 17.05 17.10 17.79
CA PRO A 616 17.20 16.06 18.82
C PRO A 616 18.13 16.39 20.00
#